data_AF-A0A532UFK9-F1
#
_entry.id   AF-A0A532UFK9-F1
#
_cell.length_a   1.000
_cell.length_b   1.000
_cell.length_c   1.000
_cell.angle_alpha   90.00
_cell.angle_beta   90.00
_cell.angle_gamma   90.00
#
_symmetry.space_group_name_H-M   'P 1'
#
loop_
_entity.id
_entity.type
_entity.pdbx_description
1 polymer ?
#
loop_
_entity_poly.entity_id
_entity_poly.type
_entity_poly.pdbx_seq_one_letter_code
_entity_poly.pdbx_strand_id
1 'polypeptide(L)'
;MSILLVAQLALAESSKNNSVESGELTFNRQENSLEHNELAKRFQYPPDSARPGVYWYFMDGNLNREEMTADLEAMKEAGIGNLVFLEVNVGVPRGPVDFMSEQWQNLFAYAVRQAERLGIEIALSLRPSQ
;
A
#
# COMPACT_ATOMS: atom_id res chain seq x y z
N MET A 1 1.56 -17.28 -13.69
CA MET A 1 2.19 -16.16 -14.44
C MET A 1 1.70 -14.88 -13.77
N SER A 2 2.24 -14.56 -12.60
CA SER A 2 3.30 -13.55 -12.38
C SER A 2 2.73 -12.13 -12.19
N ILE A 3 2.37 -11.77 -10.94
CA ILE A 3 1.96 -10.41 -10.50
C ILE A 3 3.18 -9.58 -10.05
N LEU A 4 4.40 -10.04 -10.30
CA LEU A 4 5.62 -9.56 -9.63
C LEU A 4 6.29 -8.29 -10.21
N LEU A 5 5.63 -7.46 -11.01
CA LEU A 5 6.32 -6.36 -11.73
C LEU A 5 5.97 -4.92 -11.32
N VAL A 6 4.93 -4.64 -10.53
CA VAL A 6 4.49 -3.23 -10.36
C VAL A 6 5.12 -2.52 -9.14
N ALA A 7 5.84 -3.22 -8.26
CA ALA A 7 6.43 -2.61 -7.06
C ALA A 7 7.67 -1.72 -7.29
N GLN A 8 8.29 -1.72 -8.49
CA GLN A 8 9.61 -1.10 -8.69
C GLN A 8 9.61 0.41 -9.02
N LEU A 9 8.46 1.09 -9.15
CA LEU A 9 8.44 2.44 -9.74
C LEU A 9 8.15 3.62 -8.77
N ALA A 10 8.09 3.41 -7.46
CA ALA A 10 7.75 4.49 -6.51
C ALA A 10 8.94 5.09 -5.71
N LEU A 11 10.19 4.75 -6.03
CA LEU A 11 11.38 5.17 -5.25
C LEU A 11 12.28 6.20 -5.95
N ALA A 12 11.71 7.13 -6.71
CA ALA A 12 12.51 8.22 -7.27
C ALA A 12 11.70 9.51 -7.42
N GLU A 13 11.37 10.18 -6.31
CA GLU A 13 11.19 11.64 -6.26
C GLU A 13 11.01 12.13 -4.81
N SER A 14 12.12 12.19 -4.06
CA SER A 14 12.19 13.09 -2.90
C SER A 14 13.64 13.53 -2.67
N SER A 15 14.11 14.42 -3.52
CA SER A 15 15.27 15.25 -3.22
C SER A 15 15.23 16.48 -4.09
N LYS A 16 14.79 17.60 -3.51
CA LYS A 16 15.28 18.98 -3.72
C LYS A 16 14.35 19.97 -3.02
N ASN A 17 14.79 20.48 -1.87
CA ASN A 17 14.89 21.91 -1.55
C ASN A 17 14.94 22.10 -0.03
N ASN A 18 16.11 22.52 0.48
CA ASN A 18 16.17 23.21 1.76
C ASN A 18 17.29 24.27 1.67
N SER A 19 16.91 25.53 1.81
CA SER A 19 17.83 26.65 2.03
C SER A 19 17.36 27.36 3.28
N VAL A 20 18.14 27.25 4.35
CA VAL A 20 17.85 27.85 5.65
C VAL A 20 18.85 29.00 5.88
N GLU A 21 18.33 30.20 6.09
CA GLU A 21 19.08 31.37 6.55
C GLU A 21 19.48 31.23 8.02
N SER A 22 20.68 31.71 8.32
CA SER A 22 21.32 31.71 9.64
C SER A 22 20.76 32.81 10.55
N GLY A 23 19.94 32.41 11.53
CA GLY A 23 19.61 33.18 12.72
C GLY A 23 20.14 32.47 13.95
N GLU A 24 20.94 33.18 14.76
CA GLU A 24 21.59 32.67 15.97
C GLU A 24 20.53 32.34 17.04
N LEU A 25 20.28 31.05 17.25
CA LEU A 25 19.50 30.52 18.37
C LEU A 25 20.45 29.74 19.25
N THR A 26 20.55 30.11 20.53
CA THR A 26 21.25 29.35 21.56
C THR A 26 20.52 28.03 21.79
N PHE A 27 20.80 27.05 20.93
CA PHE A 27 20.20 25.72 20.96
C PHE A 27 20.74 24.91 22.14
N ASN A 28 19.83 24.47 23.00
CA ASN A 28 20.09 23.56 24.09
C ASN A 28 20.61 22.23 23.51
N ARG A 29 21.92 21.96 23.63
CA ARG A 29 22.60 20.77 23.09
C ARG A 29 21.97 19.45 23.57
N GLN A 30 21.33 19.45 24.73
CA GLN A 30 20.66 18.26 25.29
C GLN A 30 19.35 17.92 24.57
N GLU A 31 18.50 18.89 24.24
CA GLU A 31 17.24 18.65 23.50
C GLU A 31 17.52 18.09 22.11
N ASN A 32 18.49 18.67 21.41
CA ASN A 32 18.85 18.24 20.06
C ASN A 32 19.36 16.78 20.04
N SER A 33 20.06 16.33 21.09
CA SER A 33 20.58 14.96 21.18
C SER A 33 19.49 13.89 21.38
N LEU A 34 18.40 14.24 22.07
CA LEU A 34 17.27 13.34 22.32
C LEU A 34 16.41 13.18 21.05
N GLU A 35 16.16 14.27 20.34
CA GLU A 35 15.41 14.22 19.07
C GLU A 35 16.14 13.40 17.99
N HIS A 36 17.46 13.57 17.86
CA HIS A 36 18.27 12.77 16.95
C HIS A 36 18.22 11.27 17.30
N ASN A 37 18.19 10.93 18.59
CA ASN A 37 18.08 9.56 19.06
C ASN A 37 16.71 8.94 18.70
N GLU A 38 15.63 9.69 18.89
CA GLU A 38 14.28 9.23 18.55
C GLU A 38 14.07 9.08 17.04
N LEU A 39 14.59 9.99 16.22
CA LEU A 39 14.55 9.84 14.76
C LEU A 39 15.34 8.61 14.30
N ALA A 40 16.56 8.41 14.81
CA ALA A 40 17.37 7.25 14.48
C ALA A 40 16.67 5.93 14.86
N LYS A 41 16.01 5.89 16.02
CA LYS A 41 15.20 4.74 16.44
C LYS A 41 14.03 4.48 15.50
N ARG A 42 13.26 5.51 15.13
CA ARG A 42 12.12 5.37 14.20
C ARG A 42 12.56 5.01 12.78
N PHE A 43 13.77 5.40 12.38
CA PHE A 43 14.35 4.98 11.11
C PHE A 43 14.75 3.49 11.14
N GLN A 44 15.30 3.03 12.26
CA GLN A 44 15.65 1.62 12.45
C GLN A 44 14.41 0.72 12.64
N TYR A 45 13.38 1.24 13.30
CA TYR A 45 12.12 0.57 13.59
C TYR A 45 10.94 1.45 13.14
N PRO A 46 10.64 1.46 11.82
CA PRO A 46 9.59 2.29 11.28
C PRO A 46 8.23 1.93 11.88
N PRO A 47 7.40 2.93 12.23
CA PRO A 47 6.04 2.68 12.70
C PRO A 47 5.17 2.14 11.56
N ASP A 48 4.02 1.55 11.91
CA ASP A 48 3.08 0.99 10.94
C ASP A 48 2.60 2.01 9.89
N SER A 49 2.51 3.30 10.26
CA SER A 49 2.14 4.39 9.33
C SER A 49 3.17 4.66 8.23
N ALA A 50 4.41 4.17 8.39
CA ALA A 50 5.47 4.29 7.39
C ALA A 50 5.54 3.06 6.46
N ARG A 51 4.65 2.07 6.64
CA ARG A 51 4.61 0.91 5.74
C ARG A 51 4.22 1.34 4.32
N PRO A 52 4.85 0.74 3.29
CA PRO A 52 4.50 1.02 1.91
C PRO A 52 3.08 0.54 1.59
N GLY A 53 2.48 1.16 0.58
CA GLY A 53 1.26 0.69 -0.04
C GLY A 53 1.48 0.16 -1.45
N VAL A 54 0.56 -0.67 -1.94
CA VAL A 54 0.61 -1.22 -3.31
C VAL A 54 -0.73 -1.11 -4.03
N TYR A 55 -0.66 -1.10 -5.36
CA TYR A 55 -1.81 -1.28 -6.23
C TYR A 55 -2.10 -2.76 -6.41
N TRP A 56 -3.35 -3.17 -6.14
CA TRP A 56 -3.78 -4.55 -6.27
C TRP A 56 -4.79 -4.66 -7.41
N TYR A 57 -4.30 -5.11 -8.56
CA TYR A 57 -5.05 -5.17 -9.82
C TYR A 57 -5.75 -6.51 -10.00
N PHE A 58 -7.04 -6.45 -10.31
CA PHE A 58 -7.85 -7.57 -10.78
C PHE A 58 -8.21 -7.34 -12.24
N MET A 59 -7.86 -8.30 -13.10
CA MET A 59 -7.97 -8.15 -14.56
C MET A 59 -9.19 -8.89 -15.10
N ASP A 60 -10.04 -8.19 -15.85
CA ASP A 60 -11.12 -8.72 -16.67
C ASP A 60 -12.00 -9.76 -15.92
N GLY A 61 -12.36 -9.49 -14.66
CA GLY A 61 -13.24 -10.36 -13.86
C GLY A 61 -12.58 -11.63 -13.29
N ASN A 62 -11.25 -11.74 -13.33
CA ASN A 62 -10.51 -12.83 -12.71
C ASN A 62 -10.31 -12.57 -11.21
N LEU A 63 -11.34 -12.85 -10.42
CA LEU A 63 -11.32 -12.74 -8.96
C LEU A 63 -11.52 -14.13 -8.35
N ASN A 64 -10.58 -14.56 -7.49
CA ASN A 64 -10.66 -15.81 -6.74
C ASN A 64 -10.44 -15.56 -5.25
N ARG A 65 -11.22 -16.24 -4.40
CA ARG A 65 -11.24 -16.05 -2.95
C ARG A 65 -9.96 -16.53 -2.27
N GLU A 66 -9.49 -17.71 -2.66
CA GLU A 66 -8.32 -18.36 -2.08
C GLU A 66 -7.04 -17.58 -2.43
N GLU A 67 -6.92 -17.17 -3.70
CA GLU A 67 -5.82 -16.33 -4.19
C GLU A 67 -5.81 -14.96 -3.49
N MET A 68 -6.98 -14.34 -3.27
CA MET A 68 -7.06 -13.10 -2.50
C MET A 68 -6.50 -13.24 -1.08
N THR A 69 -6.71 -14.38 -0.45
CA THR A 69 -6.18 -14.63 0.90
C THR A 69 -4.67 -14.82 0.87
N ALA A 70 -4.18 -15.62 -0.08
CA ALA A 70 -2.76 -15.85 -0.26
C ALA A 70 -1.99 -14.55 -0.58
N ASP A 71 -2.56 -13.68 -1.42
CA ASP A 71 -2.01 -12.37 -1.74
C ASP A 71 -1.88 -11.50 -0.49
N LEU A 72 -2.95 -11.40 0.32
CA LEU A 72 -2.95 -10.58 1.53
C LEU A 72 -1.99 -11.10 2.60
N GLU A 73 -1.86 -12.42 2.75
CA GLU A 73 -0.91 -13.04 3.67
C GLU A 73 0.53 -12.79 3.23
N ALA A 74 0.83 -12.93 1.93
CA ALA A 74 2.13 -12.60 1.37
C ALA A 74 2.46 -11.10 1.52
N MET A 75 1.49 -10.22 1.33
CA MET A 75 1.63 -8.78 1.55
C MET A 75 1.94 -8.45 3.02
N LYS A 76 1.29 -9.14 3.96
CA LYS A 76 1.57 -8.98 5.39
C LYS A 76 3.01 -9.40 5.73
N GLU A 77 3.45 -10.54 5.21
CA GLU A 77 4.82 -11.04 5.41
C GLU A 77 5.86 -10.10 4.80
N ALA A 78 5.55 -9.48 3.66
CA ALA A 78 6.40 -8.48 3.01
C ALA A 78 6.40 -7.10 3.70
N GLY A 79 5.56 -6.90 4.72
CA GLY A 79 5.47 -5.63 5.46
C GLY A 79 4.65 -4.53 4.76
N ILE A 80 3.77 -4.89 3.83
CA ILE A 80 2.82 -3.97 3.20
C ILE A 80 1.73 -3.58 4.21
N GLY A 81 1.41 -2.29 4.27
CA GLY A 81 0.39 -1.75 5.19
C GLY A 81 -0.90 -1.34 4.49
N ASN A 82 -0.81 -0.87 3.24
CA ASN A 82 -1.93 -0.23 2.55
C ASN A 82 -2.11 -0.80 1.14
N LEU A 83 -3.35 -0.92 0.67
CA LEU A 83 -3.69 -1.44 -0.64
C LEU A 83 -4.68 -0.52 -1.34
N VAL A 84 -4.54 -0.40 -2.66
CA VAL A 84 -5.58 0.20 -3.50
C VAL A 84 -6.17 -0.90 -4.38
N PHE A 85 -7.45 -1.21 -4.14
CA PHE A 85 -8.18 -2.20 -4.93
C PHE A 85 -8.55 -1.60 -6.29
N LEU A 86 -8.10 -2.23 -7.36
CA LEU A 86 -8.29 -1.78 -8.73
C LEU A 86 -8.80 -2.91 -9.61
N GLU A 87 -9.90 -2.66 -10.32
CA GLU A 87 -10.37 -3.53 -11.40
C GLU A 87 -9.97 -2.88 -12.72
N VAL A 88 -9.43 -3.68 -13.64
CA VAL A 88 -8.98 -3.23 -14.96
C VAL A 88 -9.43 -4.19 -16.05
N ASN A 89 -9.86 -3.64 -17.18
CA ASN A 89 -10.17 -4.41 -18.39
C ASN A 89 -9.05 -4.18 -19.40
N VAL A 90 -8.17 -5.17 -19.55
CA VAL A 90 -6.98 -5.10 -20.42
C VAL A 90 -7.05 -6.08 -21.60
N GLY A 91 -8.17 -6.81 -21.72
CA GLY A 91 -8.42 -7.73 -22.82
C GLY A 91 -7.79 -9.11 -22.63
N VAL A 92 -7.51 -9.53 -21.39
CA VAL A 92 -7.18 -10.93 -21.10
C VAL A 92 -8.45 -11.79 -21.12
N PRO A 93 -8.36 -13.13 -21.16
CA PRO A 93 -9.54 -13.99 -21.08
C PRO A 93 -10.41 -13.62 -19.88
N ARG A 94 -11.68 -13.32 -20.16
CA ARG A 94 -12.63 -12.83 -19.16
C ARG A 94 -12.91 -13.92 -18.13
N GLY A 95 -12.74 -13.56 -16.87
CA GLY A 95 -13.14 -14.39 -15.73
C GLY A 95 -14.67 -14.40 -15.53
N PRO A 96 -15.16 -15.22 -14.59
CA PRO A 96 -16.59 -15.42 -14.40
C PRO A 96 -17.29 -14.29 -13.65
N VAL A 97 -16.54 -13.32 -13.10
CA VAL A 97 -17.06 -12.30 -12.19
C VAL A 97 -17.27 -10.98 -12.91
N ASP A 98 -18.53 -10.58 -13.08
CA ASP A 98 -18.86 -9.27 -13.63
C ASP A 98 -18.69 -8.15 -12.59
N PHE A 99 -18.17 -7.00 -13.02
CA PHE A 99 -18.00 -5.83 -12.17
C PHE A 99 -19.31 -5.42 -11.49
N MET A 100 -19.24 -5.13 -10.19
CA MET A 100 -20.38 -4.74 -9.35
C MET A 100 -21.54 -5.76 -9.26
N SER A 101 -21.38 -6.97 -9.80
CA SER A 101 -22.31 -8.08 -9.56
C SER A 101 -22.35 -8.47 -8.06
N GLU A 102 -23.37 -9.21 -7.64
CA GLU A 102 -23.45 -9.73 -6.28
C GLU A 102 -22.23 -10.59 -5.93
N GLN A 103 -21.74 -11.39 -6.88
CA GLN A 103 -20.52 -12.19 -6.71
C GLN A 103 -19.30 -11.31 -6.46
N TRP A 104 -19.15 -10.22 -7.23
CA TRP A 104 -18.07 -9.26 -7.05
C TRP A 104 -18.14 -8.59 -5.68
N GLN A 105 -19.32 -8.12 -5.26
CA GLN A 105 -19.51 -7.46 -3.97
C GLN A 105 -19.17 -8.41 -2.81
N ASN A 106 -19.56 -9.67 -2.93
CA ASN A 106 -19.23 -10.72 -1.94
C ASN A 106 -17.73 -11.00 -1.86
N LEU A 107 -17.02 -10.98 -2.99
CA LEU A 107 -15.57 -11.15 -3.04
C LEU A 107 -14.84 -9.92 -2.49
N PHE A 108 -15.26 -8.71 -2.86
CA PHE A 108 -14.70 -7.47 -2.33
C PHE A 108 -14.90 -7.38 -0.80
N ALA A 109 -16.11 -7.64 -0.31
CA ALA A 109 -16.38 -7.67 1.13
C ALA A 109 -15.56 -8.74 1.86
N TYR A 110 -15.28 -9.87 1.21
CA TYR A 110 -14.38 -10.87 1.76
C TYR A 110 -12.93 -10.37 1.83
N ALA A 111 -12.42 -9.76 0.78
CA ALA A 111 -11.08 -9.18 0.75
C ALA A 111 -10.89 -8.12 1.84
N VAL A 112 -11.89 -7.24 2.04
CA VAL A 112 -11.90 -6.26 3.15
C VAL A 112 -11.79 -6.95 4.50
N ARG A 113 -12.58 -7.99 4.77
CA ARG A 113 -12.50 -8.74 6.04
C ARG A 113 -11.15 -9.42 6.25
N GLN A 114 -10.54 -9.94 5.19
CA GLN A 114 -9.20 -10.54 5.28
C GLN A 114 -8.11 -9.49 5.56
N ALA A 115 -8.20 -8.32 4.92
CA ALA A 115 -7.27 -7.24 5.17
C ALA A 115 -7.41 -6.67 6.59
N GLU A 116 -8.64 -6.49 7.09
CA GLU A 116 -8.91 -6.11 8.48
C GLU A 116 -8.28 -7.11 9.47
N ARG A 117 -8.43 -8.42 9.23
CA ARG A 117 -7.80 -9.48 10.04
C ARG A 117 -6.28 -9.35 10.10
N LEU A 118 -5.65 -8.91 9.01
CA LEU A 118 -4.20 -8.80 8.88
C LEU A 118 -3.67 -7.40 9.25
N GLY A 119 -4.55 -6.45 9.55
CA GLY A 119 -4.19 -5.05 9.82
C GLY A 119 -3.63 -4.36 8.58
N ILE A 120 -4.25 -4.61 7.43
CA ILE A 120 -3.94 -3.96 6.14
C ILE A 120 -5.12 -3.04 5.79
N GLU A 121 -4.82 -1.79 5.45
CA GLU A 121 -5.85 -0.84 5.01
C GLU A 121 -6.14 -1.02 3.51
N ILE A 122 -7.42 -0.97 3.13
CA ILE A 122 -7.84 -1.00 1.72
C ILE A 122 -8.51 0.32 1.36
N ALA A 123 -8.02 0.97 0.30
CA ALA A 123 -8.70 2.03 -0.41
C ALA A 123 -9.33 1.47 -1.70
N LEU A 124 -10.59 1.84 -1.96
CA LEU A 124 -11.23 1.54 -3.24
C LEU A 124 -11.08 2.73 -4.18
N SER A 125 -10.51 2.50 -5.37
CA SER A 125 -10.48 3.53 -6.39
C SER A 125 -11.87 3.77 -6.97
N LEU A 126 -12.34 5.03 -6.93
CA LEU A 126 -13.65 5.42 -7.44
C LEU A 126 -13.69 5.67 -8.96
N ARG A 127 -12.58 5.46 -9.68
CA ARG A 127 -12.52 5.63 -11.13
C ARG A 127 -12.67 4.27 -11.80
N PRO A 128 -13.83 3.94 -12.41
CA PRO A 128 -13.94 2.76 -13.26
C PRO A 128 -12.94 2.92 -14.42
N SER A 129 -12.10 1.91 -14.66
CA SER A 129 -11.34 1.85 -15.91
C SER A 129 -12.34 1.58 -17.04
N GLN A 130 -12.53 2.58 -17.90
CA GLN A 130 -13.26 2.44 -19.16
C GLN A 130 -12.44 1.66 -20.18
#